data_AF-A0A0E0MR33-F1
#
_entry.id   AF-A0A0E0MR33-F1
#
_cell.length_a   1.000
_cell.length_b   1.000
_cell.length_c   1.000
_cell.angle_alpha   90.00
_cell.angle_beta   90.00
_cell.angle_gamma   90.00
#
_symmetry.space_group_name_H-M   'P 1'
#
loop_
_entity.id
_entity.type
_entity.pdbx_description
1 polymer ?
#
loop_
_entity_poly.entity_id
_entity_poly.type
_entity_poly.pdbx_seq_one_letter_code
_entity_poly.pdbx_strand_id
1 'polypeptide(L)'
;MAPSFFFALVVVSAWWTAFMLAAAAREAEERGGGCPARKCGNLTISSPFWITQSQMDRPCGPLDYLVVCNNSTGNATILSSSGYGFEIKNISYEERTLLVFDPRKLEDLTSLNRCHVPSWNTSAKLAVPFRISSAAHLDLVFYNCTKAPPAERHQQLGLVETRCRNNSFARLGERYDDRSNYLEGCRATFLPVLEPPGSKANASRYAELVRGGFLITWDLPVTSSGKR
;
A
#
# COMPACT_ATOMS: atom_id res chain seq x y z
N MET A 1 -66.45 2.43 -13.38
CA MET A 1 -65.73 2.93 -12.20
C MET A 1 -65.24 1.70 -11.43
N ALA A 2 -63.98 1.42 -11.13
CA ALA A 2 -62.74 2.17 -11.16
C ALA A 2 -61.52 1.21 -11.21
N PRO A 3 -61.31 0.40 -12.26
CA PRO A 3 -60.20 -0.57 -12.32
C PRO A 3 -58.81 0.11 -12.43
N SER A 4 -58.76 1.30 -13.03
CA SER A 4 -57.53 2.08 -13.22
C SER A 4 -56.97 2.65 -11.92
N PHE A 5 -57.84 2.92 -10.94
CA PHE A 5 -57.45 3.46 -9.64
C PHE A 5 -56.76 2.40 -8.76
N PHE A 6 -57.25 1.16 -8.81
CA PHE A 6 -56.63 0.04 -8.10
C PHE A 6 -55.24 -0.29 -8.64
N PHE A 7 -55.07 -0.27 -9.97
CA PHE A 7 -53.75 -0.48 -10.58
C PHE A 7 -52.74 0.61 -10.21
N ALA A 8 -53.15 1.88 -10.22
CA ALA A 8 -52.29 2.99 -9.82
C ALA A 8 -51.85 2.87 -8.34
N LEU A 9 -52.77 2.49 -7.44
CA LEU A 9 -52.45 2.28 -6.02
C LEU A 9 -51.46 1.12 -5.81
N VAL A 10 -51.61 0.03 -6.55
CA VAL A 10 -50.67 -1.12 -6.47
C VAL A 10 -49.28 -0.72 -6.95
N VAL A 11 -49.15 -0.01 -8.07
CA VAL A 11 -47.85 0.45 -8.60
C VAL A 11 -47.18 1.42 -7.62
N VAL A 12 -47.94 2.38 -7.10
CA VAL A 12 -47.44 3.35 -6.11
C VAL A 12 -47.00 2.65 -4.82
N SER A 13 -47.73 1.64 -4.35
CA SER A 13 -47.35 0.86 -3.17
C SER A 13 -46.09 0.00 -3.40
N ALA A 14 -45.93 -0.56 -4.59
CA ALA A 14 -44.75 -1.35 -4.97
C ALA A 14 -43.50 -0.45 -5.05
N TRP A 15 -43.65 0.79 -5.53
CA TRP A 15 -42.56 1.75 -5.60
C TRP A 15 -42.16 2.27 -4.22
N TRP A 16 -43.15 2.54 -3.35
CA TRP A 16 -42.88 2.93 -1.97
C TRP A 16 -42.18 1.81 -1.18
N THR A 17 -42.63 0.57 -1.34
CA THR A 17 -41.99 -0.57 -0.68
C THR A 17 -40.58 -0.80 -1.19
N ALA A 18 -40.34 -0.74 -2.50
CA ALA A 18 -39.00 -0.81 -3.08
C ALA A 18 -38.08 0.32 -2.59
N PHE A 19 -38.60 1.55 -2.49
CA PHE A 19 -37.86 2.69 -1.95
C PHE A 19 -37.54 2.53 -0.46
N MET A 20 -38.50 2.06 0.35
CA MET A 20 -38.27 1.79 1.77
C MET A 20 -37.31 0.62 1.99
N LEU A 21 -37.34 -0.42 1.14
CA LEU A 21 -36.36 -1.51 1.15
C LEU A 21 -34.97 -1.03 0.74
N ALA A 22 -34.87 -0.16 -0.26
CA ALA A 22 -33.59 0.43 -0.66
C ALA A 22 -33.03 1.34 0.45
N ALA A 23 -33.87 2.18 1.06
CA ALA A 23 -33.51 3.03 2.19
C ALA A 23 -33.08 2.18 3.40
N ALA A 24 -33.84 1.13 3.75
CA ALA A 24 -33.49 0.22 4.83
C ALA A 24 -32.20 -0.58 4.54
N ALA A 25 -31.92 -0.94 3.29
CA ALA A 25 -30.66 -1.57 2.89
C ALA A 25 -29.47 -0.61 3.02
N ARG A 26 -29.63 0.67 2.63
CA ARG A 26 -28.59 1.71 2.83
C ARG A 26 -28.39 2.02 4.31
N GLU A 27 -29.49 2.09 5.08
CA GLU A 27 -29.44 2.27 6.52
C GLU A 27 -28.90 1.05 7.25
N ALA A 28 -29.10 -0.18 6.74
CA ALA A 28 -28.47 -1.38 7.27
C ALA A 28 -26.99 -1.50 6.87
N GLU A 29 -26.60 -0.93 5.74
CA GLU A 29 -25.19 -0.74 5.35
C GLU A 29 -24.50 0.30 6.26
N GLU A 30 -25.20 1.39 6.64
CA GLU A 30 -24.70 2.36 7.63
C GLU A 30 -24.81 1.90 9.10
N ARG A 31 -25.84 1.11 9.46
CA ARG A 31 -26.03 0.55 10.82
C ARG A 31 -25.35 -0.81 11.02
N GLY A 32 -24.75 -1.38 9.97
CA GLY A 32 -24.09 -2.68 9.99
C GLY A 32 -22.64 -2.61 10.45
N GLY A 33 -22.40 -2.63 11.77
CA GLY A 33 -21.22 -3.29 12.38
C GLY A 33 -19.81 -2.94 11.85
N GLY A 34 -19.56 -1.73 11.36
CA GLY A 34 -18.22 -1.29 10.97
C GLY A 34 -17.36 -0.91 12.18
N CYS A 35 -16.04 -1.09 12.07
CA CYS A 35 -15.11 -0.59 13.10
C CYS A 35 -15.20 0.95 13.20
N PRO A 36 -15.32 1.52 14.41
CA PRO A 36 -15.38 2.96 14.58
C PRO A 36 -14.07 3.63 14.15
N ALA A 37 -14.18 4.82 13.54
CA ALA A 37 -13.03 5.61 13.14
C ALA A 37 -12.20 6.05 14.36
N ARG A 38 -10.88 6.00 14.24
CA ARG A 38 -9.94 6.27 15.34
C ARG A 38 -8.73 7.06 14.88
N LYS A 39 -8.08 7.74 15.82
CA LYS A 39 -6.81 8.40 15.58
C LYS A 39 -5.63 7.48 15.86
N CYS A 40 -4.61 7.56 15.03
CA CYS A 40 -3.26 7.06 15.30
C CYS A 40 -2.26 8.13 14.88
N GLY A 41 -1.68 8.83 15.86
CA GLY A 41 -0.90 10.03 15.58
C GLY A 41 -1.73 11.08 14.82
N ASN A 42 -1.26 11.48 13.64
CA ASN A 42 -1.95 12.42 12.76
C ASN A 42 -3.02 11.75 11.86
N LEU A 43 -3.03 10.42 11.74
CA LEU A 43 -3.91 9.70 10.83
C LEU A 43 -5.29 9.44 11.45
N THR A 44 -6.32 9.49 10.61
CA THR A 44 -7.65 8.94 10.92
C THR A 44 -7.78 7.58 10.25
N ILE A 45 -7.87 6.53 11.05
CA ILE A 45 -8.09 5.15 10.61
C ILE A 45 -9.58 4.85 10.66
N SER A 46 -10.17 4.53 9.52
CA SER A 46 -11.59 4.23 9.34
C SER A 46 -11.75 3.08 8.34
N SER A 47 -12.97 2.54 8.24
CA SER A 47 -13.30 1.45 7.32
C SER A 47 -12.72 1.69 5.91
N PRO A 48 -12.08 0.68 5.30
CA PRO A 48 -11.98 -0.72 5.74
C PRO A 48 -10.89 -0.99 6.77
N PHE A 49 -10.02 -0.01 7.07
CA PHE A 49 -8.96 -0.13 8.05
C PHE A 49 -9.49 -0.02 9.48
N TRP A 50 -8.82 -0.70 10.40
CA TRP A 50 -9.22 -0.70 11.80
C TRP A 50 -8.06 -0.97 12.74
N ILE A 51 -8.23 -0.61 14.01
CA ILE A 51 -7.23 -0.76 15.07
C ILE A 51 -7.86 -1.58 16.20
N THR A 52 -7.09 -2.48 16.80
CA THR A 52 -7.52 -3.18 18.03
C THR A 52 -7.41 -2.27 19.25
N GLN A 53 -8.37 -2.34 20.17
CA GLN A 53 -8.34 -1.59 21.44
C GLN A 53 -7.50 -2.29 22.52
N SER A 54 -7.62 -3.61 22.56
CA SER A 54 -6.97 -4.53 23.47
C SER A 54 -6.58 -5.80 22.71
N GLN A 55 -5.61 -6.56 23.22
CA GLN A 55 -5.31 -7.89 22.67
C GLN A 55 -6.49 -8.88 22.83
N MET A 56 -7.43 -8.57 23.72
CA MET A 56 -8.59 -9.42 24.03
C MET A 56 -9.85 -9.04 23.25
N ASP A 57 -9.82 -7.96 22.47
CA ASP A 57 -10.99 -7.53 21.72
C ASP A 57 -11.21 -8.42 20.50
N ARG A 58 -12.48 -8.71 20.25
CA ARG A 58 -12.87 -9.44 19.04
C ARG A 58 -12.58 -8.56 17.81
N PRO A 59 -11.94 -9.10 16.77
CA PRO A 59 -11.77 -8.40 15.50
C PRO A 59 -13.12 -7.87 14.98
N CYS A 60 -13.18 -6.58 14.68
CA CYS A 60 -14.37 -5.95 14.10
C CYS A 60 -14.28 -5.82 12.56
N GLY A 61 -13.13 -6.17 11.96
CA GLY A 61 -12.89 -6.11 10.53
C GLY A 61 -11.91 -7.18 10.04
N PRO A 62 -11.63 -7.27 8.74
CA PRO A 62 -10.71 -8.25 8.17
C PRO A 62 -9.27 -8.01 8.62
N LEU A 63 -8.52 -9.07 8.93
CA LEU A 63 -7.14 -8.97 9.44
C LEU A 63 -6.17 -8.33 8.44
N ASP A 64 -6.41 -8.46 7.13
CA ASP A 64 -5.57 -7.82 6.11
C ASP A 64 -5.60 -6.29 6.17
N TYR A 65 -6.65 -5.71 6.78
CA TYR A 65 -6.81 -4.26 6.97
C TYR A 65 -6.49 -3.82 8.41
N LEU A 66 -5.92 -4.70 9.24
CA LEU A 66 -5.52 -4.37 10.60
C LEU A 66 -4.33 -3.40 10.59
N VAL A 67 -4.51 -2.28 11.28
CA VAL A 67 -3.49 -1.27 11.53
C VAL A 67 -3.04 -1.36 12.99
N VAL A 68 -1.75 -1.58 13.19
CA VAL A 68 -1.11 -1.51 14.51
C VAL A 68 -0.67 -0.07 14.76
N CYS A 69 -1.26 0.55 15.78
CA CYS A 69 -0.86 1.89 16.22
C CYS A 69 0.15 1.81 17.35
N ASN A 70 1.31 2.44 17.18
CA ASN A 70 2.26 2.63 18.27
C ASN A 70 1.88 3.90 19.05
N ASN A 71 1.34 3.73 20.26
CA ASN A 71 0.88 4.86 21.08
C ASN A 71 2.03 5.79 21.54
N SER A 72 3.27 5.30 21.59
CA SER A 72 4.41 6.10 22.02
C SER A 72 4.95 7.00 20.91
N THR A 73 4.98 6.51 19.67
CA THR A 73 5.50 7.27 18.52
C THR A 73 4.39 7.93 17.68
N GLY A 74 3.17 7.43 17.77
CA GLY A 74 2.05 7.82 16.90
C GLY A 74 2.08 7.15 15.52
N ASN A 75 2.99 6.20 15.28
CA ASN A 75 3.14 5.57 13.97
C ASN A 75 2.08 4.48 13.77
N ALA A 76 1.42 4.51 12.61
CA ALA A 76 0.50 3.47 12.16
C ALA A 76 1.22 2.50 11.23
N THR A 77 1.10 1.20 11.46
CA THR A 77 1.69 0.16 10.61
C THR A 77 0.60 -0.77 10.10
N ILE A 78 0.48 -0.91 8.78
CA ILE A 78 -0.36 -1.94 8.18
C ILE A 78 0.40 -3.26 8.12
N LEU A 79 -0.20 -4.33 8.65
CA LEU A 79 0.45 -5.63 8.69
C LEU A 79 0.64 -6.21 7.29
N SER A 80 1.69 -7.01 7.18
CA SER A 80 2.04 -7.77 5.98
C SER A 80 2.05 -9.26 6.30
N SER A 81 2.17 -10.08 5.25
CA SER A 81 2.36 -11.53 5.40
C SER A 81 3.63 -11.93 6.17
N SER A 82 4.62 -11.03 6.29
CA SER A 82 5.93 -11.32 6.89
C SER A 82 6.10 -10.82 8.34
N GLY A 83 5.02 -10.43 9.02
CA GLY A 83 5.03 -9.99 10.43
C GLY A 83 5.60 -8.58 10.68
N TYR A 84 6.43 -8.07 9.75
CA TYR A 84 6.87 -6.68 9.70
C TYR A 84 6.10 -5.96 8.61
N GLY A 85 5.22 -5.03 8.97
CA GLY A 85 4.32 -4.32 8.07
C GLY A 85 4.94 -3.13 7.34
N PHE A 86 4.09 -2.34 6.68
CA PHE A 86 4.48 -1.04 6.12
C PHE A 86 4.00 0.08 7.03
N GLU A 87 4.85 1.06 7.31
CA GLU A 87 4.45 2.24 8.07
C GLU A 87 3.66 3.19 7.16
N ILE A 88 2.49 3.61 7.62
CA ILE A 88 1.56 4.46 6.89
C ILE A 88 1.92 5.91 7.16
N LYS A 89 2.18 6.66 6.08
CA LYS A 89 2.44 8.10 6.11
C LYS A 89 1.18 8.91 5.83
N ASN A 90 0.33 8.42 4.93
CA ASN A 90 -0.93 9.06 4.59
C ASN A 90 -1.96 8.07 4.05
N ILE A 91 -3.23 8.40 4.18
CA ILE A 91 -4.38 7.63 3.67
C ILE A 91 -5.28 8.57 2.89
N SER A 92 -5.56 8.25 1.63
CA SER A 92 -6.66 8.86 0.86
C SER A 92 -7.76 7.83 0.68
N TYR A 93 -8.89 8.01 1.37
CA TYR A 93 -10.05 7.12 1.25
C TYR A 93 -10.79 7.31 -0.08
N GLU A 94 -10.83 8.54 -0.58
CA GLU A 94 -11.44 8.88 -1.87
C GLU A 94 -10.71 8.18 -3.03
N GLU A 95 -9.39 8.36 -3.07
CA GLU A 95 -8.52 7.75 -4.11
C GLU A 95 -8.17 6.29 -3.83
N ARG A 96 -8.55 5.78 -2.64
CA ARG A 96 -8.20 4.43 -2.15
C ARG A 96 -6.70 4.13 -2.24
N THR A 97 -5.89 5.08 -1.76
CA THR A 97 -4.42 4.98 -1.76
C THR A 97 -3.84 5.15 -0.36
N LEU A 98 -2.85 4.32 -0.01
CA LEU A 98 -2.00 4.48 1.16
C LEU A 98 -0.61 4.89 0.70
N LEU A 99 -0.10 6.00 1.21
CA LEU A 99 1.32 6.31 1.13
C LEU A 99 2.03 5.59 2.27
N VAL A 100 2.89 4.64 1.93
CA VAL A 100 3.58 3.78 2.91
C VAL A 100 5.07 3.67 2.62
N PHE A 101 5.86 3.31 3.62
CA PHE A 101 7.25 2.89 3.41
C PHE A 101 7.58 1.64 4.22
N ASP A 102 8.63 0.93 3.79
CA ASP A 102 9.12 -0.24 4.52
C ASP A 102 10.24 0.18 5.50
N PRO A 103 9.97 0.24 6.81
CA PRO A 103 10.97 0.65 7.79
C PRO A 103 12.16 -0.31 7.81
N ARG A 104 11.97 -1.59 7.49
CA ARG A 104 13.05 -2.57 7.48
C ARG A 104 14.03 -2.31 6.32
N LYS A 105 13.50 -1.94 5.15
CA LYS A 105 14.33 -1.55 4.00
C LYS A 105 15.17 -0.31 4.31
N LEU A 106 14.56 0.66 4.99
CA LEU A 106 15.27 1.86 5.40
C LEU A 106 16.35 1.54 6.45
N GLU A 107 16.05 0.66 7.41
CA GLU A 107 17.01 0.19 8.40
C GLU A 107 18.22 -0.50 7.76
N ASP A 108 17.99 -1.43 6.81
CA ASP A 108 19.06 -2.11 6.07
C ASP A 108 20.03 -1.10 5.43
N LEU A 109 19.50 -0.01 4.87
CA LEU A 109 20.25 1.05 4.18
C LEU A 109 20.93 2.07 5.09
N THR A 110 20.45 2.24 6.32
CA THR A 110 20.89 3.32 7.24
C THR A 110 21.65 2.84 8.47
N SER A 111 21.61 1.53 8.76
CA SER A 111 22.32 0.95 9.89
C SER A 111 23.84 1.12 9.74
N LEU A 112 24.46 1.86 10.66
CA LEU A 112 25.91 2.07 10.69
C LEU A 112 26.68 0.80 11.08
N ASN A 113 26.05 -0.08 11.86
CA ASN A 113 26.70 -1.27 12.42
C ASN A 113 26.61 -2.49 11.50
N ARG A 114 25.77 -2.44 10.45
CA ARG A 114 25.58 -3.50 9.47
C ARG A 114 25.25 -2.88 8.13
N CYS A 115 26.12 -3.02 7.14
CA CYS A 115 25.78 -2.60 5.80
C CYS A 115 25.10 -3.73 5.04
N HIS A 116 23.79 -3.61 4.83
CA HIS A 116 23.00 -4.54 4.06
C HIS A 116 22.25 -3.80 2.96
N VAL A 117 22.39 -4.26 1.71
CA VAL A 117 21.48 -3.82 0.65
C VAL A 117 20.21 -4.67 0.70
N PRO A 118 19.02 -4.07 0.49
CA PRO A 118 17.79 -4.82 0.35
C PRO A 118 17.94 -6.03 -0.58
N SER A 119 17.47 -7.20 -0.13
CA SER A 119 17.63 -8.47 -0.87
C SER A 119 16.32 -9.13 -1.31
N TRP A 120 15.17 -8.56 -0.95
CA TRP A 120 13.83 -9.04 -1.34
C TRP A 120 12.99 -7.92 -1.92
N ASN A 121 12.20 -8.22 -2.95
CA ASN A 121 11.31 -7.23 -3.56
C ASN A 121 10.23 -6.80 -2.56
N THR A 122 9.85 -5.52 -2.62
CA THR A 122 8.76 -4.99 -1.77
C THR A 122 7.44 -5.74 -2.01
N SER A 123 7.18 -6.15 -3.25
CA SER A 123 5.98 -6.92 -3.61
C SER A 123 5.88 -8.27 -2.89
N ALA A 124 7.00 -8.88 -2.49
CA ALA A 124 6.99 -10.17 -1.77
C ALA A 124 6.36 -10.07 -0.37
N LYS A 125 6.29 -8.86 0.18
CA LYS A 125 5.68 -8.56 1.48
C LYS A 125 4.24 -8.05 1.35
N LEU A 126 3.79 -7.72 0.14
CA LEU A 126 2.46 -7.13 -0.04
C LEU A 126 1.37 -8.21 0.16
N ALA A 127 0.50 -7.99 1.14
CA ALA A 127 -0.66 -8.86 1.36
C ALA A 127 -1.75 -8.59 0.30
N VAL A 128 -2.50 -9.63 -0.07
CA VAL A 128 -3.79 -9.46 -0.74
C VAL A 128 -4.73 -8.81 0.29
N PRO A 129 -5.43 -7.70 0.00
CA PRO A 129 -5.89 -7.22 -1.31
C PRO A 129 -5.15 -6.00 -1.88
N PHE A 130 -3.96 -5.69 -1.36
CA PHE A 130 -3.24 -4.49 -1.78
C PHE A 130 -2.51 -4.69 -3.11
N ARG A 131 -2.42 -3.61 -3.89
CA ARG A 131 -1.59 -3.55 -5.10
C ARG A 131 -0.65 -2.36 -5.02
N ILE A 132 0.57 -2.51 -5.50
CA ILE A 132 1.44 -1.35 -5.74
C ILE A 132 0.86 -0.62 -6.94
N SER A 133 0.56 0.67 -6.78
CA SER A 133 0.15 1.49 -7.92
C SER A 133 1.31 1.55 -8.93
N SER A 134 1.03 1.40 -10.22
CA SER A 134 2.06 1.44 -11.27
C SER A 134 2.15 2.79 -11.96
N ALA A 135 1.12 3.63 -11.84
CA ALA A 135 0.94 4.83 -12.67
C ALA A 135 1.84 6.02 -12.27
N ALA A 136 2.47 5.99 -11.09
CA ALA A 136 3.26 7.11 -10.56
C ALA A 136 4.61 6.69 -9.95
N HIS A 137 5.04 5.45 -10.18
CA HIS A 137 6.14 4.83 -9.42
C HIS A 137 7.36 4.59 -10.29
N LEU A 138 8.49 5.05 -9.77
CA LEU A 138 9.81 4.71 -10.27
C LEU A 138 10.27 3.41 -9.62
N ASP A 139 11.19 2.72 -10.27
CA ASP A 139 11.80 1.51 -9.71
C ASP A 139 13.20 1.82 -9.19
N LEU A 140 13.36 1.82 -7.87
CA LEU A 140 14.68 1.88 -7.26
C LEU A 140 15.23 0.46 -7.16
N VAL A 141 16.19 0.16 -8.03
CA VAL A 141 16.78 -1.18 -8.13
C VAL A 141 18.10 -1.21 -7.39
N PHE A 142 18.23 -2.15 -6.46
CA PHE A 142 19.50 -2.46 -5.80
C PHE A 142 20.12 -3.72 -6.41
N TYR A 143 21.39 -3.63 -6.77
CA TYR A 143 22.20 -4.73 -7.26
C TYR A 143 23.21 -5.14 -6.19
N ASN A 144 23.31 -6.45 -5.94
CA ASN A 144 24.37 -7.06 -5.17
C ASN A 144 25.12 -8.05 -6.07
N CYS A 145 26.33 -7.68 -6.48
CA CYS A 145 27.06 -8.38 -7.52
C CYS A 145 28.28 -9.13 -6.97
N THR A 146 28.63 -10.25 -7.60
CA THR A 146 29.88 -10.95 -7.26
C THR A 146 31.12 -10.19 -7.74
N LYS A 147 30.97 -9.37 -8.78
CA LYS A 147 32.01 -8.49 -9.35
C LYS A 147 31.40 -7.17 -9.78
N ALA A 148 32.20 -6.10 -9.77
CA ALA A 148 31.76 -4.81 -10.29
C ALA A 148 31.43 -4.93 -11.80
N PRO A 149 30.30 -4.39 -12.27
CA PRO A 149 30.02 -4.27 -13.70
C PRO A 149 31.09 -3.42 -14.42
N PRO A 150 31.27 -3.59 -15.74
CA PRO A 150 32.17 -2.75 -16.53
C PRO A 150 31.76 -1.27 -16.48
N ALA A 151 32.74 -0.36 -16.62
CA ALA A 151 32.51 1.09 -16.53
C ALA A 151 31.47 1.60 -17.54
N GLU A 152 31.40 0.98 -18.73
CA GLU A 152 30.43 1.30 -19.76
C GLU A 152 29.01 1.02 -19.27
N ARG A 153 28.81 -0.09 -18.55
CA ARG A 153 27.51 -0.43 -17.93
C ARG A 153 27.17 0.48 -16.76
N HIS A 154 28.16 0.93 -15.99
CA HIS A 154 27.93 1.93 -14.94
C HIS A 154 27.33 3.21 -15.52
N GLN A 155 27.91 3.72 -16.61
CA GLN A 155 27.44 4.94 -17.27
C GLN A 155 26.09 4.73 -17.96
N GLN A 156 25.93 3.66 -18.73
CA GLN A 156 24.69 3.38 -19.47
C GLN A 156 23.47 3.28 -18.55
N LEU A 157 23.64 2.66 -17.38
CA LEU A 157 22.54 2.43 -16.45
C LEU A 157 22.43 3.48 -15.36
N GLY A 158 23.38 4.42 -15.26
CA GLY A 158 23.42 5.41 -14.17
C GLY A 158 23.59 4.75 -12.81
N LEU A 159 24.45 3.73 -12.71
CA LEU A 159 24.69 3.01 -11.45
C LEU A 159 25.40 3.92 -10.45
N VAL A 160 24.88 3.98 -9.24
CA VAL A 160 25.53 4.65 -8.11
C VAL A 160 25.96 3.63 -7.09
N GLU A 161 27.15 3.78 -6.50
CA GLU A 161 27.58 2.91 -5.41
C GLU A 161 26.71 3.10 -4.17
N THR A 162 26.35 1.98 -3.54
CA THR A 162 25.74 2.05 -2.22
C THR A 162 26.80 2.27 -1.14
N ARG A 163 26.36 2.66 0.06
CA ARG A 163 27.24 2.83 1.22
C ARG A 163 28.00 1.54 1.59
N CYS A 164 27.55 0.37 1.14
CA CYS A 164 28.18 -0.89 1.47
C CYS A 164 29.47 -1.18 0.71
N ARG A 165 29.73 -0.47 -0.39
CA ARG A 165 31.01 -0.50 -1.13
C ARG A 165 31.58 -1.90 -1.40
N ASN A 166 30.71 -2.87 -1.66
CA ASN A 166 31.05 -4.26 -1.96
C ASN A 166 30.33 -4.74 -3.23
N ASN A 167 30.70 -4.16 -4.39
CA ASN A 167 30.04 -4.42 -5.68
C ASN A 167 28.51 -4.30 -5.60
N SER A 168 28.07 -3.28 -4.87
CA SER A 168 26.66 -3.04 -4.59
C SER A 168 26.26 -1.67 -5.11
N PHE A 169 25.21 -1.66 -5.92
CA PHE A 169 24.84 -0.49 -6.71
C PHE A 169 23.34 -0.22 -6.58
N ALA A 170 22.96 1.05 -6.73
CA ALA A 170 21.58 1.45 -6.90
C ALA A 170 21.38 2.08 -8.28
N ARG A 171 20.17 1.95 -8.81
CA ARG A 171 19.73 2.56 -10.08
C ARG A 171 18.29 3.02 -9.93
N LEU A 172 17.94 4.10 -10.62
CA LEU A 172 16.54 4.39 -10.91
C LEU A 172 16.14 3.90 -12.30
N GLY A 173 15.08 3.10 -12.35
CA GLY A 173 14.30 2.80 -13.54
C GLY A 173 13.16 3.80 -13.71
N GLU A 174 12.82 4.09 -14.96
CA GLU A 174 11.74 5.04 -15.32
C GLU A 174 10.34 4.48 -15.07
N ARG A 175 10.20 3.14 -15.01
CA ARG A 175 8.93 2.45 -14.76
C ARG A 175 9.14 1.29 -13.81
N TYR A 176 8.20 1.15 -12.86
CA TYR A 176 8.11 -0.04 -12.01
C TYR A 176 7.89 -1.31 -12.85
N ASP A 177 8.62 -2.39 -12.54
CA ASP A 177 8.62 -3.70 -13.24
C ASP A 177 9.26 -3.70 -14.65
N ASP A 178 10.06 -2.68 -14.98
CA ASP A 178 10.94 -2.74 -16.14
C ASP A 178 12.15 -3.66 -15.88
N ARG A 179 11.98 -4.95 -16.22
CA ARG A 179 13.00 -6.00 -16.05
C ARG A 179 14.07 -6.01 -17.14
N SER A 180 14.10 -5.04 -18.04
CA SER A 180 15.01 -5.03 -19.21
C SER A 180 16.50 -4.85 -18.86
N ASN A 181 16.83 -4.60 -17.59
CA ASN A 181 18.17 -4.17 -17.17
C ASN A 181 18.83 -5.14 -16.16
N TYR A 182 18.72 -6.45 -16.41
CA TYR A 182 19.46 -7.45 -15.65
C TYR A 182 20.98 -7.27 -15.83
N LEU A 183 21.71 -7.35 -14.71
CA LEU A 183 23.17 -7.37 -14.70
C LEU A 183 23.66 -8.77 -14.38
N GLU A 184 24.50 -9.31 -15.26
CA GLU A 184 25.09 -10.63 -15.08
C GLU A 184 25.91 -10.70 -13.79
N GLY A 185 25.75 -11.79 -13.03
CA GLY A 185 26.42 -11.96 -11.75
C GLY A 185 25.88 -11.07 -10.62
N CYS A 186 24.75 -10.41 -10.82
CA CYS A 186 24.09 -9.57 -9.82
C CYS A 186 22.73 -10.12 -9.41
N ARG A 187 22.44 -10.05 -8.11
CA ARG A 187 21.07 -10.15 -7.59
C ARG A 187 20.44 -8.77 -7.58
N ALA A 188 19.33 -8.61 -8.29
CA ALA A 188 18.56 -7.38 -8.34
C ALA A 188 17.39 -7.43 -7.34
N THR A 189 17.13 -6.31 -6.68
CA THR A 189 15.99 -6.12 -5.77
C THR A 189 15.26 -4.84 -6.12
N PHE A 190 13.95 -4.94 -6.31
CA PHE A 190 13.10 -3.88 -6.88
C PHE A 190 12.23 -3.25 -5.79
N LEU A 191 12.35 -1.93 -5.63
CA LEU A 191 11.62 -1.15 -4.64
C LEU A 191 10.82 -0.06 -5.35
N PRO A 192 9.49 -0.04 -5.22
CA PRO A 192 8.71 1.08 -5.69
C PRO A 192 9.05 2.32 -4.86
N VAL A 193 9.24 3.45 -5.55
CA VAL A 193 9.43 4.76 -4.92
C VAL A 193 8.68 5.83 -5.71
N LEU A 194 8.34 6.92 -5.03
CA LEU A 194 7.78 8.12 -5.66
C LEU A 194 8.86 9.14 -6.00
N GLU A 195 8.58 9.98 -6.99
CA GLU A 195 9.36 11.20 -7.16
C GLU A 195 9.17 12.15 -5.96
N PRO A 196 10.25 12.74 -5.43
CA PRO A 196 10.14 13.76 -4.41
C PRO A 196 9.40 15.00 -4.94
N PRO A 197 8.51 15.63 -4.15
CA PRO A 197 7.85 16.86 -4.56
C PRO A 197 8.85 17.95 -4.95
N GLY A 198 8.67 18.57 -6.12
CA GLY A 198 9.47 19.71 -6.57
C GLY A 198 10.92 19.39 -6.98
N SER A 199 11.31 18.10 -7.08
CA SER A 199 12.64 17.74 -7.57
C SER A 199 12.66 16.37 -8.25
N LYS A 200 13.58 16.18 -9.19
CA LYS A 200 13.74 14.89 -9.87
C LYS A 200 14.36 13.85 -8.93
N ALA A 201 13.86 12.62 -8.96
CA ALA A 201 14.44 11.53 -8.18
C ALA A 201 15.90 11.24 -8.61
N ASN A 202 16.74 10.91 -7.63
CA ASN A 202 18.16 10.61 -7.86
C ASN A 202 18.57 9.36 -7.08
N ALA A 203 19.20 8.41 -7.79
CA ALA A 203 19.60 7.13 -7.21
C ALA A 203 20.58 7.31 -6.05
N SER A 204 21.43 8.34 -6.06
CA SER A 204 22.37 8.60 -4.96
C SER A 204 21.68 8.94 -3.64
N ARG A 205 20.41 9.38 -3.69
CA ARG A 205 19.55 9.67 -2.54
C ARG A 205 18.60 8.52 -2.23
N TYR A 206 19.00 7.27 -2.52
CA TYR A 206 18.17 6.08 -2.35
C TYR A 206 17.53 5.96 -0.96
N ALA A 207 18.22 6.33 0.11
CA ALA A 207 17.66 6.26 1.47
C ALA A 207 16.48 7.23 1.66
N GLU A 208 16.55 8.42 1.05
CA GLU A 208 15.49 9.40 1.08
C GLU A 208 14.29 8.97 0.23
N LEU A 209 14.55 8.33 -0.92
CA LEU A 209 13.50 7.77 -1.77
C LEU A 209 12.74 6.63 -1.07
N VAL A 210 13.47 5.70 -0.43
CA VAL A 210 12.87 4.61 0.36
C VAL A 210 12.05 5.17 1.53
N ARG A 211 12.53 6.20 2.21
CA ARG A 211 11.78 6.90 3.27
C ARG A 211 10.59 7.71 2.73
N GLY A 212 10.70 8.19 1.49
CA GLY A 212 9.63 8.84 0.73
C GLY A 212 8.43 7.93 0.60
N GLY A 213 8.70 6.66 0.30
CA GLY A 213 7.70 5.60 0.25
C GLY A 213 7.10 5.43 -1.14
N PHE A 214 6.01 4.68 -1.18
CA PHE A 214 5.26 4.33 -2.38
C PHE A 214 3.77 4.25 -2.07
N LEU A 215 2.94 4.18 -3.12
CA LEU A 215 1.49 4.09 -2.99
C LEU A 215 1.08 2.64 -3.16
N ILE A 216 0.27 2.18 -2.22
CA ILE A 216 -0.50 0.96 -2.39
C ILE A 216 -1.98 1.31 -2.51
N THR A 217 -2.69 0.62 -3.39
CA THR A 217 -4.13 0.75 -3.57
C THR A 217 -4.84 -0.44 -2.94
N TRP A 218 -6.11 -0.26 -2.57
CA TRP A 218 -6.98 -1.34 -2.16
C TRP A 218 -8.31 -1.27 -2.90
N ASP A 219 -8.85 -2.44 -3.22
CA ASP A 219 -10.22 -2.56 -3.69
C ASP A 219 -11.16 -2.69 -2.47
N LEU A 220 -12.43 -2.33 -2.65
CA LEU A 220 -13.44 -2.62 -1.64
C LEU A 220 -13.67 -4.14 -1.59
N PRO A 221 -13.93 -4.72 -0.40
CA PRO A 221 -14.35 -6.11 -0.31
C PRO A 221 -15.57 -6.32 -1.21
N VAL A 222 -15.52 -7.31 -2.11
CA VAL A 222 -16.67 -7.63 -2.95
C VAL A 222 -17.78 -8.13 -2.04
N THR A 223 -18.84 -7.34 -1.87
CA THR A 223 -20.06 -7.83 -1.23
C THR A 223 -20.66 -8.87 -2.17
N SER A 224 -20.61 -10.14 -1.77
CA SER A 224 -21.32 -11.19 -2.49
C SER A 224 -22.82 -10.98 -2.31
N SER A 225 -23.44 -10.12 -3.12
CA SER A 225 -24.89 -10.15 -3.26
C SER A 225 -25.24 -11.47 -3.94
N GLY A 226 -25.94 -12.32 -3.20
CA GLY A 226 -26.23 -13.69 -3.60
C GLY A 226 -26.98 -13.73 -4.93
N LYS A 227 -26.45 -14.52 -5.87
CA LYS A 227 -27.30 -15.20 -6.85
C LYS A 227 -28.15 -16.20 -6.08
N ARG A 228 -29.43 -15.88 -5.88
CA ARG A 228 -30.50 -16.87 -5.85
C ARG A 228 -31.82 -16.23 -6.19
#